data_AF-A0A2S9YSM1-F1
#
_entry.id   AF-A0A2S9YSM1-F1
#
_cell.length_a   1.000
_cell.length_b   1.000
_cell.length_c   1.000
_cell.angle_alpha   90.00
_cell.angle_beta   90.00
_cell.angle_gamma   90.00
#
_symmetry.space_group_name_H-M   'P 1'
#
loop_
_entity.id
_entity.type
_entity.pdbx_description
1 polymer ?
#
loop_
_entity_poly.entity_id
_entity_poly.type
_entity_poly.pdbx_seq_one_letter_code
_entity_poly.pdbx_strand_id
1 'polypeptide(L)'
;MDDDATTPDHAPGKPTLEYALRPFAVSREEIVKRYRAVALMVRQILGVVPHAMGYFEIWPPAFTTYSVLVPSLLDIPRCDLGRGISPDLRSLVVYVASRSYDCAYCSAHAAGMGTIFKGPGGSLLRNAEAMAPLDSSKFEPSDLAAIDYATAVAQMPTEVTLDHRLALARHFSERDEESVVLAATLMGFLNCAVDTLGVVLEQRLLTQSQAHLAASAWTPSKNYDERYDREVVEADAETDDGETLNPLELAQTIAGVIGYSRASLSTIEKRPDKIYAQVEAALGFVPSYLLRISRTPAKRVLAHLLIERLHTMQGPTGMWLKYAMGFVAAKASHNELLAAHYAYGAMRSGANVGMLRDALEPSQAETREAAAFALARAISSPPVELRNDQILSLMRGHSPVGIIELIVTLATYTLLHRYTSTYPAVSYEPPIAAFVEAHGEALGLAAQPNSHAASWDQQVASVQRSA
;
A
#
# COMPACT_ATOMS: atom_id res chain seq x y z
N MET A 1 6.86 -22.91 -55.38
CA MET A 1 7.71 -21.71 -55.35
C MET A 1 6.79 -20.59 -55.76
N ASP A 2 6.25 -19.77 -54.88
CA ASP A 2 6.57 -19.49 -53.48
C ASP A 2 5.26 -19.07 -52.80
N ASP A 3 5.10 -19.40 -51.52
CA ASP A 3 4.42 -18.51 -50.58
C ASP A 3 4.74 -19.00 -49.16
N ASP A 4 5.87 -18.51 -48.63
CA ASP A 4 6.20 -18.62 -47.21
C ASP A 4 6.15 -17.21 -46.63
N ALA A 5 4.92 -16.76 -46.34
CA ALA A 5 4.68 -15.56 -45.56
C ALA A 5 4.61 -15.95 -44.08
N THR A 6 5.77 -16.17 -43.49
CA THR A 6 5.92 -16.19 -42.03
C THR A 6 5.57 -14.81 -41.49
N THR A 7 4.35 -14.67 -40.96
CA THR A 7 3.99 -13.61 -40.01
C THR A 7 5.03 -13.61 -38.89
N PRO A 8 5.68 -12.47 -38.57
CA PRO A 8 6.61 -12.42 -37.46
C PRO A 8 5.82 -12.69 -36.18
N ASP A 9 6.18 -13.78 -35.51
CA ASP A 9 5.72 -14.13 -34.18
C ASP A 9 6.20 -13.01 -33.24
N HIS A 10 5.37 -11.98 -33.03
CA HIS A 10 5.65 -10.94 -32.07
C HIS A 10 5.66 -11.62 -30.70
N ALA A 11 6.86 -11.88 -30.18
CA ALA A 11 7.04 -12.36 -28.83
C ALA A 11 6.14 -11.53 -27.90
N PRO A 12 5.27 -12.18 -27.09
CA PRO A 12 4.35 -11.46 -26.23
C PRO A 12 5.17 -10.52 -25.34
N GLY A 13 4.79 -9.23 -25.29
CA GLY A 13 5.46 -8.24 -24.46
C GLY A 13 5.51 -8.65 -22.98
N LYS A 14 6.38 -7.99 -22.20
CA LYS A 14 6.51 -8.24 -20.76
C LYS A 14 5.11 -8.14 -20.10
N PRO A 15 4.65 -9.16 -19.36
CA PRO A 15 3.31 -9.19 -18.78
C PRO A 15 3.22 -8.35 -17.50
N THR A 16 3.56 -7.06 -17.58
CA THR A 16 3.42 -6.11 -16.48
C THR A 16 2.67 -4.85 -16.92
N LEU A 17 1.88 -4.27 -16.01
CA LEU A 17 1.25 -2.97 -16.26
C LEU A 17 2.28 -1.86 -16.37
N GLU A 18 3.41 -1.96 -15.65
CA GLU A 18 4.59 -1.12 -15.79
C GLU A 18 5.01 -1.02 -17.26
N TYR A 19 5.21 -2.15 -17.94
CA TYR A 19 5.70 -2.15 -19.32
C TYR A 19 4.68 -1.52 -20.27
N ALA A 20 3.39 -1.83 -20.07
CA ALA A 20 2.29 -1.26 -20.85
C ALA A 20 2.11 0.26 -20.61
N LEU A 21 2.41 0.75 -19.40
CA LEU A 21 2.25 2.14 -19.00
C LEU A 21 3.53 2.98 -19.15
N ARG A 22 4.68 2.35 -19.41
CA ARG A 22 6.00 2.99 -19.50
C ARG A 22 6.02 4.23 -20.41
N PRO A 23 5.36 4.26 -21.59
CA PRO A 23 5.33 5.46 -22.43
C PRO A 23 4.63 6.68 -21.82
N PHE A 24 3.81 6.47 -20.77
CA PHE A 24 3.06 7.53 -20.09
C PHE A 24 3.73 7.96 -18.78
N ALA A 25 4.68 7.17 -18.26
CA ALA A 25 5.36 7.46 -17.02
C ALA A 25 6.21 8.74 -17.13
N VAL A 26 6.22 9.55 -16.08
CA VAL A 26 7.03 10.77 -16.03
C VAL A 26 8.47 10.42 -15.68
N SER A 27 9.42 10.98 -16.42
CA SER A 27 10.85 10.72 -16.19
C SER A 27 11.30 11.16 -14.79
N ARG A 28 12.31 10.49 -14.25
CA ARG A 28 12.87 10.85 -12.92
C ARG A 28 13.39 12.28 -12.86
N GLU A 29 14.02 12.77 -13.92
CA GLU A 29 14.50 14.16 -14.00
C GLU A 29 13.35 15.14 -13.79
N GLU A 30 12.22 14.91 -14.48
CA GLU A 30 11.04 15.76 -14.36
C GLU A 30 10.37 15.61 -12.98
N ILE A 31 10.39 14.41 -12.37
CA ILE A 31 9.96 14.20 -10.97
C ILE A 31 10.82 15.03 -10.01
N VAL A 32 12.15 14.98 -10.13
CA VAL A 32 13.07 15.74 -9.27
C VAL A 32 12.88 17.24 -9.47
N LYS A 33 12.59 17.70 -10.70
CA LYS A 33 12.32 19.10 -11.00
C LYS A 33 11.00 19.58 -10.40
N ARG A 34 9.90 18.82 -10.57
CA ARG A 34 8.55 19.18 -10.07
C ARG A 34 8.43 19.06 -8.55
N TYR A 35 9.00 18.01 -7.99
CA TYR A 35 8.80 17.59 -6.60
C TYR A 35 10.11 17.54 -5.82
N ARG A 36 11.03 18.47 -6.08
CA ARG A 36 12.41 18.48 -5.58
C ARG A 36 12.53 18.07 -4.11
N ALA A 37 11.80 18.74 -3.22
CA ALA A 37 11.89 18.45 -1.80
C ALA A 37 11.46 17.01 -1.44
N VAL A 38 10.39 16.50 -2.06
CA VAL A 38 9.93 15.13 -1.85
C VAL A 38 10.93 14.13 -2.43
N ALA A 39 11.34 14.33 -3.69
CA ALA A 39 12.26 13.42 -4.38
C ALA A 39 13.62 13.34 -3.67
N LEU A 40 14.19 14.46 -3.25
CA LEU A 40 15.46 14.48 -2.53
C LEU A 40 15.35 13.87 -1.13
N MET A 41 14.22 14.05 -0.43
CA MET A 41 14.01 13.39 0.86
C MET A 41 13.92 11.87 0.70
N VAL A 42 13.23 11.40 -0.34
CA VAL A 42 13.15 9.96 -0.64
C VAL A 42 14.53 9.42 -1.02
N ARG A 43 15.29 10.12 -1.88
CA ARG A 43 16.68 9.77 -2.22
C ARG A 43 17.57 9.72 -0.97
N GLN A 44 17.41 10.68 -0.06
CA GLN A 44 18.15 10.71 1.19
C GLN A 44 17.88 9.46 2.04
N ILE A 45 16.65 8.95 2.08
CA ILE A 45 16.29 7.79 2.91
C ILE A 45 16.60 6.45 2.23
N LEU A 46 16.36 6.35 0.92
CA LEU A 46 16.40 5.09 0.16
C LEU A 46 17.65 4.93 -0.71
N GLY A 47 18.40 6.00 -0.93
CA GLY A 47 19.55 6.04 -1.83
C GLY A 47 19.19 6.30 -3.30
N VAL A 48 17.92 6.18 -3.67
CA VAL A 48 17.44 6.33 -5.06
C VAL A 48 16.18 7.19 -5.11
N VAL A 49 15.88 7.75 -6.29
CA VAL A 49 14.54 8.26 -6.61
C VAL A 49 13.76 7.11 -7.27
N PRO A 50 12.74 6.53 -6.59
CA PRO A 50 12.05 5.33 -7.09
C PRO A 50 11.35 5.55 -8.43
N HIS A 51 11.46 4.61 -9.35
CA HIS A 51 10.71 4.53 -10.61
C HIS A 51 9.21 4.60 -10.38
N ALA A 52 8.70 4.04 -9.28
CA ALA A 52 7.28 4.10 -8.91
C ALA A 52 6.73 5.54 -8.87
N MET A 53 7.57 6.55 -8.56
CA MET A 53 7.16 7.95 -8.56
C MET A 53 6.69 8.43 -9.94
N GLY A 54 7.37 8.01 -11.02
CA GLY A 54 7.00 8.35 -12.39
C GLY A 54 5.66 7.75 -12.82
N TYR A 55 5.37 6.53 -12.34
CA TYR A 55 4.10 5.84 -12.57
C TYR A 55 2.94 6.47 -11.78
N PHE A 56 3.16 6.82 -10.52
CA PHE A 56 2.13 7.53 -9.76
C PHE A 56 1.84 8.92 -10.35
N GLU A 57 2.81 9.57 -10.97
CA GLU A 57 2.60 10.89 -11.60
C GLU A 57 1.80 10.83 -12.92
N ILE A 58 1.58 9.64 -13.51
CA ILE A 58 0.59 9.48 -14.60
C ILE A 58 -0.78 10.02 -14.13
N TRP A 59 -1.10 9.85 -12.85
CA TRP A 59 -2.23 10.50 -12.19
C TRP A 59 -1.74 11.30 -10.96
N PRO A 60 -1.44 12.61 -11.07
CA PRO A 60 -0.83 13.39 -9.98
C PRO A 60 -1.49 13.29 -8.58
N PRO A 61 -2.82 13.09 -8.45
CA PRO A 61 -3.44 12.73 -7.18
C PRO A 61 -2.86 11.47 -6.52
N ALA A 62 -2.47 10.45 -7.29
CA ALA A 62 -1.78 9.25 -6.78
C ALA A 62 -0.39 9.60 -6.22
N PHE A 63 0.40 10.39 -6.96
CA PHE A 63 1.70 10.87 -6.48
C PHE A 63 1.56 11.64 -5.16
N THR A 64 0.54 12.50 -5.08
CA THR A 64 0.23 13.26 -3.86
C THR A 64 -0.10 12.33 -2.70
N THR A 65 -0.95 11.32 -2.93
CA THR A 65 -1.32 10.31 -1.92
C THR A 65 -0.11 9.58 -1.39
N TYR A 66 0.73 9.05 -2.28
CA TYR A 66 1.99 8.41 -1.94
C TYR A 66 2.86 9.31 -1.05
N SER A 67 3.03 10.56 -1.47
CA SER A 67 3.93 11.54 -0.83
C SER A 67 3.48 11.98 0.56
N VAL A 68 2.18 11.97 0.86
CA VAL A 68 1.67 12.31 2.21
C VAL A 68 1.50 11.09 3.11
N LEU A 69 1.21 9.91 2.55
CA LEU A 69 1.04 8.68 3.33
C LEU A 69 2.36 8.23 3.96
N VAL A 70 3.43 8.14 3.17
CA VAL A 70 4.71 7.59 3.62
C VAL A 70 5.24 8.28 4.88
N PRO A 71 5.45 9.61 4.91
CA PRO A 71 5.98 10.25 6.11
C PRO A 71 5.01 10.20 7.30
N SER A 72 3.70 10.17 7.05
CA SER A 72 2.69 10.19 8.11
C SER A 72 2.55 8.85 8.83
N LEU A 73 2.60 7.73 8.10
CA LEU A 73 2.49 6.39 8.69
C LEU A 73 3.85 5.83 9.16
N LEU A 74 4.97 6.30 8.60
CA LEU A 74 6.33 5.97 9.08
C LEU A 74 6.83 6.90 10.21
N ASP A 75 6.00 7.84 10.66
CA ASP A 75 6.30 8.85 11.68
C ASP A 75 7.60 9.62 11.39
N ILE A 76 7.85 9.98 10.13
CA ILE A 76 9.04 10.74 9.70
C ILE A 76 8.77 12.24 9.85
N PRO A 77 9.66 13.04 10.48
CA PRO A 77 10.97 12.67 11.03
C PRO A 77 10.96 12.33 12.53
N ARG A 78 9.79 12.16 13.15
CA ARG A 78 9.68 11.96 14.61
C ARG A 78 10.41 10.69 15.08
N CYS A 79 10.25 9.59 14.37
CA CYS A 79 10.96 8.33 14.56
C CYS A 79 12.49 8.53 14.42
N ASP A 80 12.91 9.24 13.38
CA ASP A 80 14.33 9.54 13.10
C ASP A 80 14.97 10.46 14.15
N LEU A 81 14.15 11.24 14.87
CA LEU A 81 14.54 12.07 15.99
C LEU A 81 14.50 11.32 17.34
N GLY A 82 14.36 10.00 17.33
CA GLY A 82 14.35 9.15 18.53
C GLY A 82 13.05 9.28 19.33
N ARG A 83 11.93 9.65 18.70
CA ARG A 83 10.63 9.73 19.37
C ARG A 83 9.69 8.66 18.83
N GLY A 84 9.48 7.60 19.60
CA GLY A 84 8.68 6.43 19.25
C GLY A 84 9.57 5.21 19.02
N ILE A 85 9.13 4.25 18.20
CA ILE A 85 9.96 3.11 17.77
C ILE A 85 11.26 3.57 17.11
N SER A 86 12.29 2.72 17.18
CA SER A 86 13.57 3.00 16.51
C SER A 86 13.43 2.94 14.98
N PRO A 87 14.24 3.70 14.22
CA PRO A 87 14.26 3.59 12.76
C PRO A 87 14.62 2.18 12.26
N ASP A 88 15.45 1.45 13.00
CA ASP A 88 15.81 0.07 12.65
C ASP A 88 14.62 -0.87 12.81
N LEU A 89 13.83 -0.75 13.90
CA LEU A 89 12.59 -1.53 14.06
C LEU A 89 11.56 -1.16 13.00
N ARG A 90 11.43 0.14 12.67
CA ARG A 90 10.56 0.59 11.58
C ARG A 90 10.97 -0.07 10.25
N SER A 91 12.26 -0.03 9.92
CA SER A 91 12.82 -0.64 8.70
C SER A 91 12.58 -2.15 8.65
N LEU A 92 12.80 -2.84 9.79
CA LEU A 92 12.53 -4.27 9.94
C LEU A 92 11.06 -4.62 9.65
N VAL A 93 10.11 -3.89 10.24
CA VAL A 93 8.67 -4.11 10.05
C VAL A 93 8.27 -3.93 8.58
N VAL A 94 8.70 -2.85 7.92
CA VAL A 94 8.34 -2.62 6.51
C VAL A 94 9.01 -3.61 5.56
N TYR A 95 10.21 -4.10 5.91
CA TYR A 95 10.91 -5.13 5.15
C TYR A 95 10.19 -6.48 5.26
N VAL A 96 9.94 -6.96 6.49
CA VAL A 96 9.26 -8.24 6.74
C VAL A 96 7.86 -8.23 6.14
N ALA A 97 7.11 -7.14 6.30
CA ALA A 97 5.79 -7.02 5.67
C ALA A 97 5.86 -7.09 4.13
N SER A 98 6.90 -6.52 3.52
CA SER A 98 7.08 -6.59 2.06
C SER A 98 7.49 -7.97 1.57
N ARG A 99 8.36 -8.66 2.31
CA ARG A 99 8.80 -10.02 2.01
C ARG A 99 7.66 -11.02 2.18
N SER A 100 6.84 -10.83 3.21
CA SER A 100 5.70 -11.69 3.52
C SER A 100 4.52 -11.51 2.56
N TYR A 101 4.38 -10.32 1.94
CA TYR A 101 3.49 -10.09 0.80
C TYR A 101 4.10 -10.54 -0.54
N ASP A 102 5.35 -11.00 -0.57
CA ASP A 102 6.08 -11.34 -1.79
C ASP A 102 6.26 -10.17 -2.79
N CYS A 103 6.46 -8.95 -2.28
CA CYS A 103 6.79 -7.79 -3.11
C CYS A 103 8.30 -7.58 -3.17
N ALA A 104 8.95 -8.06 -4.25
CA ALA A 104 10.39 -7.93 -4.45
C ALA A 104 10.87 -6.47 -4.51
N TYR A 105 10.12 -5.59 -5.21
CA TYR A 105 10.45 -4.17 -5.30
C TYR A 105 10.44 -3.46 -3.93
N CYS A 106 9.36 -3.62 -3.17
CA CYS A 106 9.23 -2.97 -1.86
C CYS A 106 10.23 -3.53 -0.85
N SER A 107 10.49 -4.85 -0.87
CA SER A 107 11.46 -5.46 0.03
C SER A 107 12.89 -4.99 -0.27
N ALA A 108 13.28 -4.79 -1.53
CA ALA A 108 14.57 -4.21 -1.89
C ALA A 108 14.77 -2.79 -1.31
N HIS A 109 13.75 -1.93 -1.44
CA HIS A 109 13.77 -0.57 -0.88
C HIS A 109 13.77 -0.57 0.65
N ALA A 110 12.98 -1.45 1.26
CA ALA A 110 12.83 -1.54 2.70
C ALA A 110 14.07 -2.11 3.40
N ALA A 111 14.78 -3.05 2.74
CA ALA A 111 15.91 -3.77 3.31
C ALA A 111 16.99 -2.82 3.81
N GLY A 112 17.36 -1.84 2.98
CA GLY A 112 18.36 -0.83 3.31
C GLY A 112 17.77 0.53 3.70
N MET A 113 16.49 0.61 4.09
CA MET A 113 15.88 1.90 4.42
C MET A 113 16.63 2.60 5.56
N GLY A 114 16.95 3.87 5.33
CA GLY A 114 17.73 4.70 6.23
C GLY A 114 16.94 5.63 7.15
N THR A 115 17.64 6.65 7.63
CA THR A 115 17.05 7.83 8.26
C THR A 115 17.35 9.08 7.44
N ILE A 116 16.61 10.16 7.68
CA ILE A 116 16.87 11.45 7.05
C ILE A 116 18.28 11.99 7.33
N PHE A 117 18.92 11.54 8.42
CA PHE A 117 20.24 12.00 8.84
C PHE A 117 21.39 11.09 8.40
N LYS A 118 21.17 9.77 8.43
CA LYS A 118 22.23 8.78 8.19
C LYS A 118 22.25 8.23 6.77
N GLY A 119 21.18 8.43 6.01
CA GLY A 119 21.07 7.83 4.69
C GLY A 119 20.78 6.33 4.71
N PRO A 120 20.73 5.69 3.54
CA PRO A 120 20.40 4.27 3.40
C PRO A 120 21.51 3.34 3.91
N GLY A 121 21.18 2.05 4.04
CA GLY A 121 22.13 0.93 4.22
C GLY A 121 22.23 0.39 5.65
N GLY A 122 21.88 1.18 6.66
CA GLY A 122 22.15 0.84 8.08
C GLY A 122 21.50 -0.46 8.58
N SER A 123 20.34 -0.86 8.06
CA SER A 123 19.59 -2.05 8.51
C SER A 123 19.65 -3.25 7.55
N LEU A 124 20.41 -3.15 6.45
CA LEU A 124 20.37 -4.15 5.35
C LEU A 124 20.63 -5.59 5.80
N LEU A 125 21.75 -5.82 6.50
CA LEU A 125 22.15 -7.16 6.92
C LEU A 125 21.19 -7.73 7.97
N ARG A 126 20.83 -6.92 8.97
CA ARG A 126 19.88 -7.30 10.02
C ARG A 126 18.51 -7.69 9.44
N ASN A 127 18.01 -6.90 8.49
CA ASN A 127 16.76 -7.18 7.83
C ASN A 127 16.84 -8.48 7.01
N ALA A 128 17.92 -8.68 6.25
CA ALA A 128 18.13 -9.91 5.49
C ALA A 128 18.08 -11.17 6.39
N GLU A 129 18.65 -11.09 7.60
CA GLU A 129 18.63 -12.17 8.59
C GLU A 129 17.22 -12.51 9.10
N ALA A 130 16.29 -11.55 9.12
CA ALA A 130 14.93 -11.77 9.60
C ALA A 130 14.09 -12.68 8.69
N MET A 131 14.51 -12.87 7.42
CA MET A 131 13.82 -13.70 6.43
C MET A 131 14.65 -14.91 5.97
N ALA A 132 15.88 -15.05 6.45
CA ALA A 132 16.63 -16.30 6.36
C ALA A 132 16.04 -17.31 7.39
N PRO A 133 16.51 -18.58 7.47
CA PRO A 133 16.21 -19.41 8.63
C PRO A 133 16.51 -18.63 9.91
N LEU A 134 15.45 -18.24 10.62
CA LEU A 134 15.53 -17.21 11.65
C LEU A 134 16.32 -17.74 12.84
N ASP A 135 17.52 -17.21 13.05
CA ASP A 135 18.26 -17.38 14.29
C ASP A 135 17.72 -16.37 15.31
N SER A 136 16.75 -16.83 16.12
CA SER A 136 16.07 -15.99 17.11
C SER A 136 17.02 -15.38 18.15
N SER A 137 18.25 -15.88 18.30
CA SER A 137 19.24 -15.30 19.22
C SER A 137 19.79 -13.94 18.76
N LYS A 138 19.56 -13.56 17.49
CA LYS A 138 19.99 -12.27 16.92
C LYS A 138 18.98 -11.14 17.11
N PHE A 139 17.81 -11.44 17.66
CA PHE A 139 16.69 -10.53 17.77
C PHE A 139 16.20 -10.43 19.21
N GLU A 140 15.86 -9.22 19.63
CA GLU A 140 15.23 -9.02 20.93
C GLU A 140 13.81 -9.60 20.93
N PRO A 141 13.23 -9.98 22.07
CA PRO A 141 11.85 -10.46 22.14
C PRO A 141 10.82 -9.49 21.51
N SER A 142 11.06 -8.18 21.63
CA SER A 142 10.25 -7.15 20.97
C SER A 142 10.37 -7.16 19.45
N ASP A 143 11.56 -7.48 18.92
CA ASP A 143 11.76 -7.61 17.47
C ASP A 143 11.02 -8.84 16.94
N LEU A 144 11.11 -9.97 17.63
CA LEU A 144 10.40 -11.20 17.25
C LEU A 144 8.89 -10.98 17.22
N ALA A 145 8.32 -10.33 18.24
CA ALA A 145 6.90 -9.98 18.26
C ALA A 145 6.50 -9.09 17.06
N ALA A 146 7.37 -8.15 16.66
CA ALA A 146 7.13 -7.29 15.50
C ALA A 146 7.29 -8.04 14.16
N ILE A 147 8.25 -8.97 14.05
CA ILE A 147 8.45 -9.85 12.89
C ILE A 147 7.22 -10.74 12.70
N ASP A 148 6.78 -11.44 13.75
CA ASP A 148 5.63 -12.34 13.71
C ASP A 148 4.35 -11.58 13.30
N TYR A 149 4.11 -10.42 13.91
CA TYR A 149 3.00 -9.55 13.53
C TYR A 149 3.08 -9.08 12.08
N ALA A 150 4.25 -8.56 11.65
CA ALA A 150 4.45 -8.05 10.30
C ALA A 150 4.29 -9.15 9.23
N THR A 151 4.69 -10.37 9.56
CA THR A 151 4.52 -11.56 8.71
C THR A 151 3.04 -11.88 8.54
N ALA A 152 2.30 -11.97 9.65
CA ALA A 152 0.89 -12.34 9.66
C ALA A 152 -0.02 -11.27 9.02
N VAL A 153 0.21 -9.99 9.32
CA VAL A 153 -0.61 -8.89 8.78
C VAL A 153 -0.39 -8.65 7.30
N ALA A 154 0.74 -9.09 6.75
CA ALA A 154 1.06 -8.92 5.35
C ALA A 154 0.43 -9.98 4.44
N GLN A 155 -0.04 -11.11 4.99
CA GLN A 155 -0.73 -12.15 4.23
C GLN A 155 -2.05 -11.64 3.63
N MET A 156 -2.51 -12.28 2.55
CA MET A 156 -3.81 -12.02 1.92
C MET A 156 -4.57 -13.34 1.71
N PRO A 157 -5.63 -13.62 2.50
CA PRO A 157 -6.11 -12.88 3.68
C PRO A 157 -5.07 -12.77 4.81
N THR A 158 -5.19 -11.77 5.69
CA THR A 158 -4.28 -11.66 6.83
C THR A 158 -4.41 -12.85 7.79
N GLU A 159 -3.30 -13.25 8.41
CA GLU A 159 -3.26 -14.30 9.44
C GLU A 159 -3.14 -13.71 10.86
N VAL A 160 -3.53 -12.45 11.07
CA VAL A 160 -3.43 -11.81 12.38
C VAL A 160 -4.33 -12.52 13.39
N THR A 161 -3.75 -12.86 14.53
CA THR A 161 -4.44 -13.47 15.67
C THR A 161 -4.36 -12.57 16.90
N LEU A 162 -5.10 -12.93 17.94
CA LEU A 162 -4.99 -12.27 19.24
C LEU A 162 -3.57 -12.40 19.81
N ASP A 163 -2.89 -13.52 19.61
CA ASP A 163 -1.55 -13.76 20.16
C ASP A 163 -0.53 -12.77 19.61
N HIS A 164 -0.60 -12.43 18.32
CA HIS A 164 0.23 -11.38 17.73
C HIS A 164 0.01 -10.03 18.44
N ARG A 165 -1.24 -9.67 18.72
CA ARG A 165 -1.54 -8.42 19.44
C ARG A 165 -1.08 -8.45 20.89
N LEU A 166 -1.29 -9.56 21.60
CA LEU A 166 -0.82 -9.71 22.97
C LEU A 166 0.71 -9.67 23.04
N ALA A 167 1.40 -10.26 22.06
CA ALA A 167 2.86 -10.20 21.98
C ALA A 167 3.35 -8.75 21.80
N LEU A 168 2.77 -7.98 20.88
CA LEU A 168 3.09 -6.55 20.75
C LEU A 168 2.83 -5.78 22.05
N ALA A 169 1.65 -5.98 22.65
CA ALA A 169 1.24 -5.28 23.87
C ALA A 169 2.12 -5.58 25.10
N ARG A 170 2.84 -6.71 25.13
CA ARG A 170 3.82 -7.04 26.18
C ARG A 170 5.11 -6.23 26.08
N HIS A 171 5.46 -5.78 24.87
CA HIS A 171 6.76 -5.19 24.58
C HIS A 171 6.70 -3.71 24.20
N PHE A 172 5.54 -3.23 23.76
CA PHE A 172 5.37 -1.86 23.27
C PHE A 172 4.29 -1.12 24.07
N SER A 173 4.52 0.17 24.31
CA SER A 173 3.44 1.07 24.72
C SER A 173 2.35 1.12 23.66
N GLU A 174 1.10 1.48 24.00
CA GLU A 174 0.02 1.65 23.01
C GLU A 174 0.44 2.53 21.82
N ARG A 175 1.22 3.58 22.11
CA ARG A 175 1.73 4.49 21.09
C ARG A 175 2.75 3.82 20.16
N ASP A 176 3.64 3.02 20.70
CA ASP A 176 4.70 2.37 19.93
C ASP A 176 4.16 1.15 19.16
N GLU A 177 3.21 0.42 19.74
CA GLU A 177 2.40 -0.59 19.04
C GLU A 177 1.74 0.04 17.81
N GLU A 178 1.05 1.17 17.98
CA GLU A 178 0.43 1.87 16.85
C GLU A 178 1.45 2.28 15.78
N SER A 179 2.68 2.65 16.16
CA SER A 179 3.76 2.91 15.20
C SER A 179 4.10 1.68 14.36
N VAL A 180 4.21 0.50 14.99
CA VAL A 180 4.47 -0.78 14.30
C VAL A 180 3.31 -1.11 13.35
N VAL A 181 2.07 -1.00 13.84
CA VAL A 181 0.86 -1.28 13.07
C VAL A 181 0.71 -0.34 11.88
N LEU A 182 0.93 0.97 12.06
CA LEU A 182 0.83 1.95 10.97
C LEU A 182 1.94 1.74 9.91
N ALA A 183 3.14 1.35 10.32
CA ALA A 183 4.20 1.02 9.37
C ALA A 183 3.83 -0.19 8.49
N ALA A 184 3.35 -1.28 9.09
CA ALA A 184 2.88 -2.46 8.35
C ALA A 184 1.62 -2.17 7.49
N THR A 185 0.74 -1.30 7.99
CA THR A 185 -0.47 -0.81 7.29
C THR A 185 -0.12 -0.03 6.03
N LEU A 186 0.84 0.90 6.09
CA LEU A 186 1.34 1.63 4.92
C LEU A 186 1.80 0.67 3.82
N MET A 187 2.49 -0.39 4.22
CA MET A 187 2.98 -1.38 3.27
C MET A 187 1.84 -2.09 2.54
N GLY A 188 0.62 -2.15 3.09
CA GLY A 188 -0.54 -2.65 2.34
C GLY A 188 -0.82 -1.83 1.09
N PHE A 189 -0.69 -0.50 1.17
CA PHE A 189 -0.81 0.39 0.01
C PHE A 189 0.34 0.18 -0.97
N LEU A 190 1.58 0.28 -0.47
CA LEU A 190 2.77 0.26 -1.33
C LEU A 190 2.99 -1.09 -1.99
N ASN A 191 2.87 -2.18 -1.23
CA ASN A 191 3.02 -3.53 -1.76
C ASN A 191 1.97 -3.78 -2.86
N CYS A 192 0.68 -3.53 -2.59
CA CYS A 192 -0.36 -3.73 -3.60
C CYS A 192 -0.11 -2.86 -4.84
N ALA A 193 0.12 -1.55 -4.68
CA ALA A 193 0.25 -0.65 -5.82
C ALA A 193 1.44 -1.02 -6.72
N VAL A 194 2.61 -1.23 -6.12
CA VAL A 194 3.85 -1.45 -6.87
C VAL A 194 3.94 -2.86 -7.42
N ASP A 195 3.45 -3.85 -6.66
CA ASP A 195 3.40 -5.24 -7.12
C ASP A 195 2.41 -5.43 -8.27
N THR A 196 1.24 -4.78 -8.20
CA THR A 196 0.25 -4.79 -9.29
C THR A 196 0.80 -4.15 -10.56
N LEU A 197 1.58 -3.06 -10.42
CA LEU A 197 2.27 -2.45 -11.56
C LEU A 197 3.36 -3.38 -12.11
N GLY A 198 4.14 -4.04 -11.25
CA GLY A 198 5.35 -4.76 -11.64
C GLY A 198 6.49 -3.79 -11.98
N VAL A 199 6.67 -2.75 -11.15
CA VAL A 199 7.65 -1.67 -11.39
C VAL A 199 9.08 -2.22 -11.53
N VAL A 200 9.83 -1.76 -12.52
CA VAL A 200 11.25 -2.16 -12.69
C VAL A 200 12.10 -1.57 -11.56
N LEU A 201 12.93 -2.40 -10.93
CA LEU A 201 13.85 -1.98 -9.88
C LEU A 201 14.97 -1.08 -10.42
N GLU A 202 15.40 -0.14 -9.58
CA GLU A 202 16.55 0.71 -9.89
C GLU A 202 17.86 -0.09 -9.79
N GLN A 203 18.84 0.20 -10.65
CA GLN A 203 20.11 -0.55 -10.75
C GLN A 203 20.80 -0.74 -9.40
N ARG A 204 20.89 0.32 -8.59
CA ARG A 204 21.52 0.24 -7.26
C ARG A 204 20.81 -0.75 -6.35
N LEU A 205 19.48 -0.71 -6.32
CA LEU A 205 18.71 -1.60 -5.45
C LEU A 205 18.67 -3.03 -5.98
N LEU A 206 18.64 -3.23 -7.30
CA LEU A 206 18.79 -4.53 -7.93
C LEU A 206 20.13 -5.17 -7.54
N THR A 207 21.23 -4.43 -7.71
CA THR A 207 22.59 -4.89 -7.41
C THR A 207 22.75 -5.20 -5.91
N GLN A 208 22.33 -4.28 -5.04
CA GLN A 208 22.42 -4.47 -3.59
C GLN A 208 21.57 -5.65 -3.11
N SER A 209 20.36 -5.81 -3.64
CA SER A 209 19.46 -6.89 -3.23
C SER A 209 19.97 -8.25 -3.71
N GLN A 210 20.51 -8.35 -4.93
CA GLN A 210 21.16 -9.56 -5.41
C GLN A 210 22.36 -9.94 -4.53
N ALA A 211 23.16 -8.95 -4.11
CA ALA A 211 24.34 -9.20 -3.28
C ALA A 211 23.99 -9.64 -1.85
N HIS A 212 22.94 -9.09 -1.25
CA HIS A 212 22.68 -9.22 0.19
C HIS A 212 21.43 -10.02 0.56
N LEU A 213 20.44 -10.12 -0.32
CA LEU A 213 19.15 -10.75 -0.03
C LEU A 213 18.96 -12.11 -0.72
N ALA A 214 19.82 -12.47 -1.68
CA ALA A 214 19.70 -13.75 -2.40
C ALA A 214 19.74 -14.96 -1.45
N ALA A 215 20.50 -14.87 -0.35
CA ALA A 215 20.58 -15.94 0.67
C ALA A 215 19.27 -16.16 1.45
N SER A 216 18.36 -15.18 1.47
CA SER A 216 17.03 -15.30 2.07
C SER A 216 15.93 -15.55 1.03
N ALA A 217 16.29 -16.15 -0.13
CA ALA A 217 15.39 -16.47 -1.24
C ALA A 217 14.70 -15.23 -1.85
N TRP A 218 15.39 -14.10 -1.88
CA TRP A 218 14.91 -12.93 -2.63
C TRP A 218 15.30 -13.04 -4.11
N THR A 219 14.35 -12.75 -5.01
CA THR A 219 14.57 -12.63 -6.45
C THR A 219 13.86 -11.38 -6.98
N PRO A 220 14.37 -10.73 -8.04
CA PRO A 220 13.69 -9.57 -8.60
C PRO A 220 12.38 -9.91 -9.34
N SER A 221 12.21 -11.16 -9.79
CA SER A 221 10.98 -11.67 -10.43
C SER A 221 10.48 -10.72 -11.54
N LYS A 222 9.20 -10.33 -11.56
CA LYS A 222 8.64 -9.38 -12.55
C LYS A 222 9.23 -7.97 -12.51
N ASN A 223 9.99 -7.62 -11.46
CA ASN A 223 10.61 -6.31 -11.30
C ASN A 223 11.96 -6.18 -12.03
N TYR A 224 12.45 -7.24 -12.69
CA TYR A 224 13.55 -7.15 -13.66
C TYR A 224 13.56 -8.37 -14.59
N ASP A 225 13.44 -8.12 -15.89
CA ASP A 225 13.74 -9.07 -16.96
C ASP A 225 14.69 -8.39 -17.94
N GLU A 226 15.92 -8.90 -18.04
CA GLU A 226 16.99 -8.32 -18.85
C GLU A 226 16.54 -8.06 -20.30
N ARG A 227 15.66 -8.90 -20.87
CA ARG A 227 15.16 -8.78 -22.25
C ARG A 227 14.39 -7.49 -22.49
N TYR A 228 13.74 -6.94 -21.45
CA TYR A 228 12.82 -5.80 -21.54
C TYR A 228 13.28 -4.58 -20.76
N ASP A 229 14.15 -4.76 -19.77
CA ASP A 229 14.43 -3.75 -18.75
C ASP A 229 15.87 -3.25 -18.72
N ARG A 230 16.80 -3.90 -19.46
CA ARG A 230 18.23 -3.54 -19.43
C ARG A 230 18.46 -2.05 -19.67
N GLU A 231 17.86 -1.48 -20.72
CA GLU A 231 18.05 -0.06 -21.06
C GLU A 231 17.53 0.89 -19.97
N VAL A 232 16.40 0.55 -19.33
CA VAL A 232 15.82 1.36 -18.24
C VAL A 232 16.76 1.36 -17.04
N VAL A 233 17.29 0.18 -16.68
CA VAL A 233 18.15 0.02 -15.51
C VAL A 233 19.55 0.60 -15.76
N GLU A 234 20.13 0.43 -16.94
CA GLU A 234 21.44 1.01 -17.28
C GLU A 234 21.41 2.55 -17.26
N ALA A 235 20.29 3.17 -17.65
CA ALA A 235 20.10 4.61 -17.57
C ALA A 235 20.11 5.15 -16.12
N ASP A 236 19.97 4.30 -15.11
CA ASP A 236 20.03 4.70 -13.70
C ASP A 236 21.42 5.14 -13.27
N ALA A 237 22.46 4.54 -13.86
CA ALA A 237 23.85 4.84 -13.54
C ALA A 237 24.19 6.32 -13.77
N GLU A 238 23.44 7.01 -14.65
CA GLU A 238 23.61 8.44 -14.93
C GLU A 238 22.91 9.35 -13.90
N THR A 239 22.09 8.79 -13.01
CA THR A 239 21.22 9.57 -12.10
C THR A 239 21.39 9.26 -10.61
N ASP A 240 22.03 8.15 -10.26
CA ASP A 240 22.37 7.76 -8.90
C ASP A 240 23.83 8.11 -8.58
N ASP A 241 24.05 9.40 -8.33
CA ASP A 241 25.37 9.99 -8.03
C ASP A 241 25.90 9.64 -6.63
N GLY A 242 25.09 8.98 -5.79
CA GLY A 242 25.44 8.66 -4.40
C GLY A 242 25.53 9.89 -3.48
N GLU A 243 25.13 11.08 -3.94
CA GLU A 243 25.26 12.31 -3.16
C GLU A 243 24.19 12.45 -2.07
N THR A 244 24.66 12.58 -0.83
CA THR A 244 23.82 12.91 0.33
C THR A 244 23.64 14.40 0.48
N LEU A 245 22.47 14.83 0.99
CA LEU A 245 22.19 16.24 1.22
C LEU A 245 23.12 16.81 2.30
N ASN A 246 23.74 17.96 2.02
CA ASN A 246 24.46 18.69 3.06
C ASN A 246 23.49 19.28 4.10
N PRO A 247 23.95 19.75 5.29
CA PRO A 247 23.05 20.19 6.35
C PRO A 247 22.06 21.31 5.95
N LEU A 248 22.48 22.24 5.08
CA LEU A 248 21.61 23.32 4.60
C LEU A 248 20.56 22.79 3.63
N GLU A 249 20.96 21.95 2.68
CA GLU A 249 20.05 21.31 1.72
C GLU A 249 19.06 20.39 2.41
N LEU A 250 19.51 19.65 3.42
CA LEU A 250 18.64 18.80 4.23
C LEU A 250 17.57 19.65 4.94
N ALA A 251 17.96 20.75 5.58
CA ALA A 251 17.01 21.66 6.23
C ALA A 251 15.99 22.26 5.25
N GLN A 252 16.45 22.69 4.07
CA GLN A 252 15.57 23.20 3.00
C GLN A 252 14.61 22.12 2.49
N THR A 253 15.12 20.90 2.31
CA THR A 253 14.33 19.75 1.85
C THR A 253 13.26 19.38 2.88
N ILE A 254 13.59 19.34 4.17
CA ILE A 254 12.63 19.12 5.26
C ILE A 254 11.53 20.18 5.23
N ALA A 255 11.90 21.46 5.13
CA ALA A 255 10.93 22.56 5.05
C ALA A 255 10.01 22.43 3.82
N GLY A 256 10.58 22.05 2.68
CA GLY A 256 9.84 21.80 1.44
C GLY A 256 8.85 20.64 1.56
N VAL A 257 9.23 19.51 2.17
CA VAL A 257 8.33 18.36 2.41
C VAL A 257 7.18 18.73 3.34
N ILE A 258 7.46 19.51 4.40
CA ILE A 258 6.42 20.03 5.31
C ILE A 258 5.47 20.96 4.56
N GLY A 259 6.00 21.85 3.71
CA GLY A 259 5.21 22.75 2.86
C GLY A 259 4.31 21.97 1.90
N TYR A 260 4.88 20.98 1.20
CA TYR A 260 4.17 20.11 0.27
C TYR A 260 3.02 19.36 0.98
N SER A 261 3.30 18.73 2.12
CA SER A 261 2.29 17.99 2.89
C SER A 261 1.16 18.89 3.38
N ARG A 262 1.48 20.12 3.79
CA ARG A 262 0.50 21.11 4.23
C ARG A 262 -0.41 21.56 3.09
N ALA A 263 0.15 21.80 1.91
CA ALA A 263 -0.61 22.18 0.72
C ALA A 263 -1.52 21.02 0.25
N SER A 264 -0.95 19.81 0.20
CA SER A 264 -1.65 18.60 -0.24
C SER A 264 -2.82 18.22 0.65
N LEU A 265 -2.73 18.50 1.96
CA LEU A 265 -3.79 18.22 2.94
C LEU A 265 -4.55 19.50 3.35
N SER A 266 -4.57 20.53 2.51
CA SER A 266 -5.14 21.84 2.87
C SER A 266 -6.67 21.81 3.02
N THR A 267 -7.33 20.91 2.30
CA THR A 267 -8.77 20.64 2.32
C THR A 267 -9.21 19.74 3.47
N ILE A 268 -8.27 19.03 4.10
CA ILE A 268 -8.56 18.09 5.18
C ILE A 268 -8.43 18.77 6.53
N GLU A 269 -9.48 18.65 7.32
CA GLU A 269 -9.59 19.24 8.65
C GLU A 269 -8.42 18.84 9.57
N LYS A 270 -8.14 19.70 10.56
CA LYS A 270 -6.97 19.53 11.44
C LYS A 270 -7.32 18.96 12.81
N ARG A 271 -8.56 19.11 13.26
CA ARG A 271 -9.02 18.64 14.58
C ARG A 271 -9.80 17.35 14.45
N PRO A 272 -9.61 16.36 15.35
CA PRO A 272 -10.29 15.07 15.25
C PRO A 272 -11.82 15.15 15.07
N ASP A 273 -12.50 15.98 15.86
CA ASP A 273 -13.95 16.18 15.76
C ASP A 273 -14.39 16.69 14.38
N LYS A 274 -13.60 17.58 13.79
CA LYS A 274 -13.85 18.15 12.46
C LYS A 274 -13.50 17.17 11.33
N ILE A 275 -12.45 16.38 11.50
CA ILE A 275 -12.11 15.30 10.58
C ILE A 275 -13.26 14.29 10.50
N TYR A 276 -13.81 13.87 11.65
CA TYR A 276 -14.92 12.92 11.68
C TYR A 276 -16.16 13.49 11.01
N ALA A 277 -16.53 14.74 11.30
CA ALA A 277 -17.67 15.39 10.64
C ALA A 277 -17.47 15.50 9.12
N GLN A 278 -16.24 15.79 8.66
CA GLN A 278 -15.91 15.85 7.24
C GLN A 278 -16.04 14.48 6.55
N VAL A 279 -15.57 13.42 7.21
CA VAL A 279 -15.67 12.04 6.70
C VAL A 279 -17.13 11.57 6.70
N GLU A 280 -17.89 11.87 7.75
CA GLU A 280 -19.32 11.55 7.82
C GLU A 280 -20.11 12.23 6.70
N ALA A 281 -19.83 13.50 6.42
CA ALA A 281 -20.48 14.23 5.34
C ALA A 281 -20.24 13.60 3.96
N ALA A 282 -19.05 13.04 3.72
CA ALA A 282 -18.72 12.33 2.48
C ALA A 282 -19.32 10.92 2.46
N LEU A 283 -18.93 10.08 3.44
CA LEU A 283 -19.21 8.66 3.44
C LEU A 283 -20.60 8.29 3.97
N GLY A 284 -21.30 9.21 4.64
CA GLY A 284 -22.59 8.97 5.31
C GLY A 284 -22.46 8.27 6.66
N PHE A 285 -21.23 8.00 7.11
CA PHE A 285 -20.89 7.44 8.42
C PHE A 285 -19.43 7.74 8.75
N VAL A 286 -19.05 7.58 10.02
CA VAL A 286 -17.64 7.64 10.46
C VAL A 286 -17.12 6.21 10.65
N PRO A 287 -16.16 5.73 9.85
CA PRO A 287 -15.62 4.39 10.04
C PRO A 287 -14.96 4.25 11.42
N SER A 288 -15.29 3.18 12.14
CA SER A 288 -14.79 2.85 13.47
C SER A 288 -13.27 2.79 13.55
N TYR A 289 -12.62 2.31 12.50
CA TYR A 289 -11.16 2.25 12.41
C TYR A 289 -10.50 3.66 12.42
N LEU A 290 -11.18 4.70 11.94
CA LEU A 290 -10.67 6.07 11.97
C LEU A 290 -10.69 6.66 13.40
N LEU A 291 -11.69 6.26 14.20
CA LEU A 291 -11.80 6.67 15.60
C LEU A 291 -10.66 6.10 16.45
N ARG A 292 -10.17 4.90 16.06
CA ARG A 292 -9.17 4.14 16.80
C ARG A 292 -7.75 4.68 16.66
N ILE A 293 -7.42 5.32 15.54
CA ILE A 293 -6.11 5.93 15.34
C ILE A 293 -5.92 7.02 16.40
N SER A 294 -4.82 7.03 17.14
CA SER A 294 -4.54 8.07 18.12
C SER A 294 -3.97 9.33 17.47
N ARG A 295 -3.12 9.15 16.45
CA ARG A 295 -2.34 10.20 15.80
C ARG A 295 -3.16 11.02 14.80
N THR A 296 -3.29 12.32 15.08
CA THR A 296 -3.94 13.25 14.15
C THR A 296 -3.34 13.25 12.73
N PRO A 297 -2.00 13.23 12.51
CA PRO A 297 -1.45 13.15 11.16
C PRO A 297 -1.92 11.92 10.37
N ALA A 298 -1.94 10.74 11.02
CA ALA A 298 -2.42 9.51 10.41
C ALA A 298 -3.95 9.56 10.13
N LYS A 299 -4.74 10.14 11.03
CA LYS A 299 -6.18 10.42 10.77
C LYS A 299 -6.39 11.28 9.54
N ARG A 300 -5.61 12.36 9.40
CA ARG A 300 -5.75 13.31 8.29
C ARG A 300 -5.45 12.64 6.95
N VAL A 301 -4.39 11.84 6.86
CA VAL A 301 -4.06 11.14 5.60
C VAL A 301 -5.02 10.00 5.27
N LEU A 302 -5.63 9.33 6.26
CA LEU A 302 -6.73 8.41 5.98
C LEU A 302 -8.00 9.13 5.53
N ALA A 303 -8.36 10.25 6.16
CA ALA A 303 -9.47 11.07 5.70
C ALA A 303 -9.26 11.57 4.27
N HIS A 304 -8.03 11.99 3.94
CA HIS A 304 -7.60 12.33 2.58
C HIS A 304 -7.84 11.19 1.58
N LEU A 305 -7.41 9.97 1.91
CA LEU A 305 -7.66 8.79 1.08
C LEU A 305 -9.15 8.53 0.85
N LEU A 306 -9.93 8.53 1.94
CA LEU A 306 -11.35 8.22 1.89
C LEU A 306 -12.15 9.26 1.10
N ILE A 307 -11.87 10.54 1.31
CA ILE A 307 -12.62 11.65 0.70
C ILE A 307 -12.10 11.94 -0.70
N GLU A 308 -10.80 12.13 -0.87
CA GLU A 308 -10.25 12.68 -2.10
C GLU A 308 -9.72 11.62 -3.08
N ARG A 309 -9.71 10.34 -2.74
CA ARG A 309 -9.33 9.27 -3.67
C ARG A 309 -10.47 8.29 -3.92
N LEU A 310 -11.11 7.84 -2.85
CA LEU A 310 -12.23 6.91 -2.95
C LEU A 310 -13.55 7.62 -3.28
N HIS A 311 -13.97 8.58 -2.44
CA HIS A 311 -15.24 9.28 -2.55
C HIS A 311 -15.15 10.57 -3.41
N THR A 312 -14.59 10.46 -4.61
CA THR A 312 -14.40 11.60 -5.50
C THR A 312 -14.71 11.28 -6.96
N MET A 313 -15.15 12.30 -7.68
CA MET A 313 -15.27 12.31 -9.14
C MET A 313 -14.05 12.96 -9.82
N GLN A 314 -13.00 13.29 -9.06
CA GLN A 314 -11.72 13.77 -9.60
C GLN A 314 -10.93 12.61 -10.22
N GLY A 315 -11.33 12.18 -11.42
CA GLY A 315 -10.70 11.09 -12.15
C GLY A 315 -11.62 10.54 -13.25
N PRO A 316 -11.09 9.73 -14.18
CA PRO A 316 -11.89 9.11 -15.25
C PRO A 316 -12.73 7.90 -14.76
N THR A 317 -12.59 7.48 -13.51
CA THR A 317 -13.31 6.32 -12.94
C THR A 317 -14.49 6.77 -12.08
N GLY A 318 -15.67 6.22 -12.36
CA GLY A 318 -16.87 6.48 -11.56
C GLY A 318 -16.73 5.96 -10.13
N MET A 319 -17.26 6.70 -9.15
CA MET A 319 -17.21 6.32 -7.73
C MET A 319 -17.78 4.93 -7.47
N TRP A 320 -18.92 4.58 -8.10
CA TRP A 320 -19.54 3.27 -7.92
C TRP A 320 -18.60 2.12 -8.27
N LEU A 321 -17.80 2.26 -9.35
CA LEU A 321 -16.87 1.24 -9.80
C LEU A 321 -15.70 1.11 -8.82
N LYS A 322 -15.16 2.23 -8.31
CA LYS A 322 -14.13 2.22 -7.27
C LYS A 322 -14.60 1.47 -6.02
N TYR A 323 -15.82 1.77 -5.58
CA TYR A 323 -16.39 1.09 -4.43
C TYR A 323 -16.67 -0.40 -4.70
N ALA A 324 -17.21 -0.74 -5.87
CA ALA A 324 -17.47 -2.13 -6.26
C ALA A 324 -16.18 -2.95 -6.35
N MET A 325 -15.08 -2.37 -6.84
CA MET A 325 -13.76 -3.03 -6.83
C MET A 325 -13.29 -3.33 -5.41
N GLY A 326 -13.43 -2.37 -4.49
CA GLY A 326 -13.11 -2.61 -3.07
C GLY A 326 -14.00 -3.68 -2.43
N PHE A 327 -15.28 -3.77 -2.83
CA PHE A 327 -16.18 -4.84 -2.41
C PHE A 327 -15.71 -6.21 -2.89
N VAL A 328 -15.37 -6.34 -4.17
CA VAL A 328 -14.83 -7.57 -4.75
C VAL A 328 -13.54 -8.01 -4.03
N ALA A 329 -12.60 -7.08 -3.84
CA ALA A 329 -11.35 -7.37 -3.15
C ALA A 329 -11.59 -7.78 -1.68
N ALA A 330 -12.47 -7.08 -0.96
CA ALA A 330 -12.81 -7.40 0.42
C ALA A 330 -13.49 -8.77 0.57
N LYS A 331 -14.37 -9.17 -0.37
CA LYS A 331 -14.96 -10.51 -0.38
C LYS A 331 -13.90 -11.57 -0.68
N ALA A 332 -13.01 -11.33 -1.63
CA ALA A 332 -11.92 -12.23 -1.99
C ALA A 332 -10.91 -12.43 -0.84
N SER A 333 -10.71 -11.42 0.01
CA SER A 333 -9.83 -11.49 1.19
C SER A 333 -10.55 -11.82 2.50
N HIS A 334 -11.84 -12.14 2.47
CA HIS A 334 -12.67 -12.41 3.67
C HIS A 334 -12.70 -11.28 4.72
N ASN A 335 -12.73 -10.02 4.31
CA ASN A 335 -12.89 -8.87 5.22
C ASN A 335 -14.33 -8.33 5.18
N GLU A 336 -15.17 -8.85 6.09
CA GLU A 336 -16.61 -8.55 6.13
C GLU A 336 -16.93 -7.10 6.53
N LEU A 337 -16.06 -6.43 7.31
CA LEU A 337 -16.22 -5.02 7.64
C LEU A 337 -16.11 -4.15 6.38
N LEU A 338 -15.00 -4.31 5.66
CA LEU A 338 -14.73 -3.53 4.46
C LEU A 338 -15.69 -3.93 3.33
N ALA A 339 -16.06 -5.21 3.20
CA ALA A 339 -17.06 -5.63 2.21
C ALA A 339 -18.38 -4.86 2.38
N ALA A 340 -18.88 -4.72 3.62
CA ALA A 340 -20.08 -3.94 3.90
C ALA A 340 -19.89 -2.43 3.61
N HIS A 341 -18.75 -1.84 4.03
CA HIS A 341 -18.44 -0.43 3.77
C HIS A 341 -18.37 -0.11 2.27
N TYR A 342 -17.70 -0.97 1.50
CA TYR A 342 -17.54 -0.80 0.05
C TYR A 342 -18.85 -1.05 -0.70
N ALA A 343 -19.63 -2.07 -0.34
CA ALA A 343 -20.95 -2.30 -0.94
C ALA A 343 -21.91 -1.13 -0.70
N TYR A 344 -21.95 -0.63 0.54
CA TYR A 344 -22.73 0.57 0.90
C TYR A 344 -22.32 1.79 0.07
N GLY A 345 -21.01 2.06 -0.02
CA GLY A 345 -20.47 3.15 -0.82
C GLY A 345 -20.80 3.03 -2.32
N ALA A 346 -20.77 1.81 -2.87
CA ALA A 346 -21.11 1.57 -4.27
C ALA A 346 -22.58 1.87 -4.55
N MET A 347 -23.50 1.40 -3.69
CA MET A 347 -24.93 1.65 -3.85
C MET A 347 -25.29 3.12 -3.66
N ARG A 348 -24.66 3.81 -2.70
CA ARG A 348 -24.78 5.29 -2.57
C ARG A 348 -24.26 6.05 -3.78
N SER A 349 -23.38 5.44 -4.56
CA SER A 349 -22.77 6.03 -5.76
C SER A 349 -23.45 5.61 -7.06
N GLY A 350 -24.59 4.92 -7.00
CA GLY A 350 -25.40 4.56 -8.17
C GLY A 350 -25.34 3.10 -8.62
N ALA A 351 -24.63 2.22 -7.89
CA ALA A 351 -24.75 0.77 -8.12
C ALA A 351 -26.08 0.23 -7.56
N ASN A 352 -26.50 -0.95 -8.04
CA ASN A 352 -27.58 -1.73 -7.44
C ASN A 352 -27.07 -3.11 -7.00
N VAL A 353 -27.91 -3.86 -6.28
CA VAL A 353 -27.58 -5.19 -5.77
C VAL A 353 -27.18 -6.15 -6.89
N GLY A 354 -27.86 -6.10 -8.05
CA GLY A 354 -27.52 -6.93 -9.21
C GLY A 354 -26.10 -6.66 -9.71
N MET A 355 -25.74 -5.39 -9.89
CA MET A 355 -24.39 -5.01 -10.32
C MET A 355 -23.30 -5.50 -9.36
N LEU A 356 -23.55 -5.46 -8.04
CA LEU A 356 -22.57 -5.93 -7.05
C LEU A 356 -22.47 -7.46 -7.02
N ARG A 357 -23.59 -8.17 -7.23
CA ARG A 357 -23.57 -9.63 -7.38
C ARG A 357 -22.80 -10.04 -8.64
N ASP A 358 -23.11 -9.40 -9.76
CA ASP A 358 -22.42 -9.66 -11.04
C ASP A 358 -20.92 -9.35 -10.95
N ALA A 359 -20.51 -8.38 -10.13
CA ALA A 359 -19.11 -8.06 -9.90
C ALA A 359 -18.34 -9.19 -9.19
N LEU A 360 -19.01 -9.99 -8.35
CA LEU A 360 -18.40 -11.14 -7.66
C LEU A 360 -18.21 -12.35 -8.58
N GLU A 361 -19.09 -12.49 -9.57
CA GLU A 361 -19.01 -13.59 -10.53
C GLU A 361 -17.78 -13.43 -11.44
N PRO A 362 -16.92 -14.46 -11.57
CA PRO A 362 -15.84 -14.44 -12.54
C PRO A 362 -16.40 -14.37 -13.96
N SER A 363 -16.07 -13.31 -14.68
CA SER A 363 -16.41 -13.13 -16.09
C SER A 363 -15.15 -12.91 -16.92
N GLN A 364 -15.24 -13.17 -18.22
CA GLN A 364 -14.19 -12.78 -19.16
C GLN A 364 -14.09 -11.25 -19.17
N ALA A 365 -12.86 -10.73 -19.18
CA ALA A 365 -12.56 -9.29 -19.11
C ALA A 365 -12.87 -8.55 -20.43
N GLU A 366 -14.07 -8.76 -20.99
CA GLU A 366 -14.50 -8.18 -22.26
C GLU A 366 -15.00 -6.75 -22.11
N THR A 367 -15.52 -6.40 -20.93
CA THR A 367 -15.95 -5.04 -20.58
C THR A 367 -14.93 -4.34 -19.70
N ARG A 368 -15.03 -3.01 -19.67
CA ARG A 368 -14.25 -2.14 -18.77
C ARG A 368 -14.40 -2.59 -17.31
N GLU A 369 -15.63 -2.80 -16.87
CA GLU A 369 -15.98 -3.23 -15.53
C GLU A 369 -15.42 -4.63 -15.21
N ALA A 370 -15.55 -5.57 -16.15
CA ALA A 370 -15.04 -6.93 -15.96
C ALA A 370 -13.51 -6.95 -15.83
N ALA A 371 -12.79 -6.13 -16.60
CA ALA A 371 -11.34 -5.97 -16.47
C ALA A 371 -10.96 -5.39 -15.10
N ALA A 372 -11.70 -4.39 -14.61
CA ALA A 372 -11.51 -3.80 -13.29
C ALA A 372 -11.76 -4.80 -12.15
N PHE A 373 -12.83 -5.61 -12.23
CA PHE A 373 -13.11 -6.64 -11.23
C PHE A 373 -12.13 -7.81 -11.28
N ALA A 374 -11.62 -8.18 -12.46
CA ALA A 374 -10.56 -9.17 -12.59
C ALA A 374 -9.27 -8.68 -11.90
N LEU A 375 -8.92 -7.40 -12.04
CA LEU A 375 -7.81 -6.79 -11.31
C LEU A 375 -8.06 -6.80 -9.79
N ALA A 376 -9.28 -6.47 -9.36
CA ALA A 376 -9.65 -6.48 -7.94
C ALA A 376 -9.52 -7.87 -7.30
N ARG A 377 -9.84 -8.94 -8.05
CA ARG A 377 -9.61 -10.33 -7.60
C ARG A 377 -8.12 -10.69 -7.59
N ALA A 378 -7.36 -10.24 -8.58
CA ALA A 378 -5.93 -10.58 -8.66
C ALA A 378 -5.14 -10.10 -7.43
N ILE A 379 -5.51 -8.97 -6.83
CA ILE A 379 -4.79 -8.43 -5.66
C ILE A 379 -4.99 -9.24 -4.37
N SER A 380 -5.94 -10.19 -4.31
CA SER A 380 -6.14 -11.04 -3.14
C SER A 380 -5.16 -12.22 -3.06
N SER A 381 -4.31 -12.41 -4.08
CA SER A 381 -3.35 -13.51 -4.14
C SER A 381 -2.00 -12.98 -4.62
N PRO A 382 -1.25 -12.27 -3.75
CA PRO A 382 0.08 -11.81 -4.10
C PRO A 382 1.07 -12.99 -4.19
N PRO A 383 2.12 -12.90 -5.04
CA PRO A 383 2.38 -11.79 -5.94
C PRO A 383 1.33 -11.69 -7.06
N VAL A 384 0.91 -10.48 -7.39
CA VAL A 384 -0.16 -10.22 -8.36
C VAL A 384 0.33 -10.56 -9.76
N GLU A 385 -0.15 -11.67 -10.32
CA GLU A 385 0.15 -12.08 -11.68
C GLU A 385 -0.98 -11.70 -12.64
N LEU A 386 -0.63 -10.91 -13.67
CA LEU A 386 -1.56 -10.54 -14.73
C LEU A 386 -1.08 -11.13 -16.05
N ARG A 387 -1.98 -11.81 -16.76
CA ARG A 387 -1.71 -12.29 -18.11
C ARG A 387 -1.82 -11.15 -19.13
N ASN A 388 -1.19 -11.32 -20.28
CA ASN A 388 -1.22 -10.32 -21.36
C ASN A 388 -2.65 -10.01 -21.86
N ASP A 389 -3.57 -10.98 -21.90
CA ASP A 389 -4.97 -10.72 -22.26
C ASP A 389 -5.69 -9.82 -21.24
N GLN A 390 -5.37 -9.97 -19.94
CA GLN A 390 -5.92 -9.14 -18.88
C GLN A 390 -5.37 -7.71 -18.95
N ILE A 391 -4.06 -7.57 -19.16
CA ILE A 391 -3.40 -6.26 -19.34
C ILE A 391 -3.97 -5.53 -20.56
N LEU A 392 -4.08 -6.22 -21.70
CA LEU A 392 -4.66 -5.64 -22.91
C LEU A 392 -6.12 -5.23 -22.71
N SER A 393 -6.89 -5.99 -21.94
CA SER A 393 -8.28 -5.66 -21.61
C SER A 393 -8.38 -4.41 -20.74
N LEU A 394 -7.50 -4.26 -19.74
CA LEU A 394 -7.38 -3.02 -18.96
C LEU A 394 -7.00 -1.82 -19.83
N MET A 395 -6.00 -1.96 -20.70
CA MET A 395 -5.53 -0.89 -21.60
C MET A 395 -6.57 -0.49 -22.65
N ARG A 396 -7.45 -1.41 -23.08
CA ARG A 396 -8.58 -1.09 -23.97
C ARG A 396 -9.74 -0.41 -23.23
N GLY A 397 -10.03 -0.87 -22.00
CA GLY A 397 -11.17 -0.38 -21.22
C GLY A 397 -10.91 0.91 -20.45
N HIS A 398 -9.66 1.21 -20.10
CA HIS A 398 -9.30 2.32 -19.24
C HIS A 398 -8.14 3.13 -19.79
N SER A 399 -8.19 4.45 -19.61
CA SER A 399 -7.03 5.30 -19.87
C SER A 399 -5.89 4.99 -18.89
N PRO A 400 -4.62 5.34 -19.22
CA PRO A 400 -3.50 5.21 -18.29
C PRO A 400 -3.76 5.82 -16.91
N VAL A 401 -4.36 7.02 -16.89
CA VAL A 401 -4.81 7.70 -15.66
C VAL A 401 -5.82 6.85 -14.90
N GLY A 402 -6.80 6.29 -15.61
CA GLY A 402 -7.82 5.42 -15.02
C GLY A 402 -7.23 4.16 -14.41
N ILE A 403 -6.25 3.53 -15.06
CA ILE A 403 -5.57 2.34 -14.53
C ILE A 403 -4.84 2.67 -13.22
N ILE A 404 -4.10 3.78 -13.16
CA ILE A 404 -3.47 4.23 -11.90
C ILE A 404 -4.52 4.53 -10.83
N GLU A 405 -5.66 5.12 -11.19
CA GLU A 405 -6.78 5.35 -10.25
C GLU A 405 -7.36 4.03 -9.71
N LEU A 406 -7.52 3.00 -10.56
CA LEU A 406 -7.95 1.66 -10.11
C LEU A 406 -6.95 1.05 -9.13
N ILE A 407 -5.65 1.14 -9.45
CA ILE A 407 -4.57 0.61 -8.61
C ILE A 407 -4.54 1.32 -7.25
N VAL A 408 -4.66 2.65 -7.23
CA VAL A 408 -4.73 3.42 -5.96
C VAL A 408 -5.97 3.04 -5.15
N THR A 409 -7.08 2.74 -5.80
CA THR A 409 -8.31 2.27 -5.13
C THR A 409 -8.06 0.93 -4.42
N LEU A 410 -7.46 -0.04 -5.11
CA LEU A 410 -7.14 -1.36 -4.54
C LEU A 410 -6.02 -1.30 -3.50
N ALA A 411 -5.03 -0.43 -3.69
CA ALA A 411 -3.99 -0.17 -2.71
C ALA A 411 -4.55 0.47 -1.43
N THR A 412 -5.51 1.38 -1.57
CA THR A 412 -6.25 1.97 -0.43
C THR A 412 -7.01 0.89 0.33
N TYR A 413 -7.69 -0.01 -0.39
CA TYR A 413 -8.35 -1.16 0.22
C TYR A 413 -7.35 -2.06 0.96
N THR A 414 -6.20 -2.42 0.36
CA THR A 414 -5.22 -3.32 0.98
C THR A 414 -4.60 -2.71 2.24
N LEU A 415 -4.36 -1.39 2.24
CA LEU A 415 -3.99 -0.65 3.45
C LEU A 415 -5.04 -0.80 4.55
N LEU A 416 -6.31 -0.55 4.23
CA LEU A 416 -7.40 -0.66 5.19
C LEU A 416 -7.62 -2.11 5.65
N HIS A 417 -7.41 -3.09 4.77
CA HIS A 417 -7.51 -4.52 5.07
C HIS A 417 -6.54 -4.91 6.19
N ARG A 418 -5.27 -4.50 6.09
CA ARG A 418 -4.27 -4.75 7.13
C ARG A 418 -4.64 -4.11 8.47
N TYR A 419 -5.07 -2.84 8.43
CA TYR A 419 -5.41 -2.09 9.64
C TYR A 419 -6.65 -2.65 10.34
N THR A 420 -7.72 -2.91 9.59
CA THR A 420 -8.99 -3.44 10.13
C THR A 420 -8.87 -4.88 10.60
N SER A 421 -7.95 -5.67 10.05
CA SER A 421 -7.69 -7.03 10.53
C SER A 421 -6.85 -7.05 11.81
N THR A 422 -6.00 -6.04 12.02
CA THR A 422 -5.32 -5.82 13.32
C THR A 422 -6.29 -5.36 14.39
N TYR A 423 -7.25 -4.53 14.01
CA TYR A 423 -8.21 -3.94 14.92
C TYR A 423 -9.64 -4.26 14.48
N PRO A 424 -10.07 -5.52 14.65
CA PRO A 424 -11.37 -5.95 14.17
C PRO A 424 -12.49 -5.18 14.89
N ALA A 425 -13.55 -4.84 14.15
CA ALA A 425 -14.72 -4.16 14.70
C ALA A 425 -15.70 -5.17 15.30
N VAL A 426 -16.32 -4.81 16.42
CA VAL A 426 -17.34 -5.65 17.10
C VAL A 426 -18.68 -5.62 16.36
N SER A 427 -19.03 -4.47 15.80
CA SER A 427 -20.31 -4.23 15.14
C SER A 427 -20.14 -3.25 14.00
N TYR A 428 -21.08 -3.29 13.05
CA TYR A 428 -21.19 -2.27 12.03
C TYR A 428 -21.64 -0.93 12.62
N GLU A 429 -21.25 0.17 11.96
CA GLU A 429 -21.80 1.49 12.23
C GLU A 429 -23.30 1.52 11.87
N PRO A 430 -24.16 2.33 12.53
CA PRO A 430 -25.60 2.22 12.37
C PRO A 430 -26.12 2.28 10.91
N PRO A 431 -25.62 3.20 10.04
CA PRO A 431 -26.02 3.19 8.63
C PRO A 431 -25.62 1.92 7.87
N ILE A 432 -24.48 1.33 8.24
CA ILE A 432 -23.98 0.08 7.65
C ILE A 432 -24.77 -1.12 8.18
N ALA A 433 -25.11 -1.14 9.47
CA ALA A 433 -25.95 -2.19 10.06
C ALA A 433 -27.33 -2.25 9.38
N ALA A 434 -27.99 -1.10 9.18
CA ALA A 434 -29.26 -1.02 8.46
C ALA A 434 -29.13 -1.47 6.99
N PHE A 435 -28.00 -1.15 6.35
CA PHE A 435 -27.71 -1.62 4.99
C PHE A 435 -27.53 -3.15 4.92
N VAL A 436 -26.79 -3.73 5.87
CA VAL A 436 -26.59 -5.18 5.96
C VAL A 436 -27.89 -5.91 6.28
N GLU A 437 -28.75 -5.34 7.13
CA GLU A 437 -30.09 -5.89 7.38
C GLU A 437 -30.95 -5.91 6.10
N ALA A 438 -30.90 -4.84 5.29
CA ALA A 438 -31.71 -4.72 4.08
C ALA A 438 -31.17 -5.50 2.88
N HIS A 439 -29.85 -5.64 2.74
CA HIS A 439 -29.20 -6.14 1.52
C HIS A 439 -28.16 -7.24 1.75
N GLY A 440 -27.84 -7.56 3.00
CA GLY A 440 -26.72 -8.45 3.36
C GLY A 440 -26.89 -9.87 2.85
N GLU A 441 -28.10 -10.45 2.94
CA GLU A 441 -28.37 -11.79 2.41
C GLU A 441 -28.11 -11.85 0.89
N ALA A 442 -28.61 -10.87 0.14
CA ALA A 442 -28.46 -10.82 -1.32
C ALA A 442 -27.01 -10.59 -1.77
N LEU A 443 -26.20 -9.93 -0.94
CA LEU A 443 -24.80 -9.61 -1.21
C LEU A 443 -23.81 -10.58 -0.55
N GLY A 444 -24.31 -11.56 0.21
CA GLY A 444 -23.48 -12.49 0.98
C GLY A 444 -22.64 -11.82 2.06
N LEU A 445 -23.15 -10.77 2.71
CA LEU A 445 -22.50 -10.09 3.83
C LEU A 445 -22.89 -10.77 5.16
N ALA A 446 -21.92 -10.93 6.06
CA ALA A 446 -22.19 -11.41 7.40
C ALA A 446 -23.05 -10.42 8.22
N ALA A 447 -23.86 -10.93 9.15
CA ALA A 447 -24.67 -10.08 10.05
C ALA A 447 -23.81 -9.29 11.04
N GLN A 448 -22.59 -9.75 11.32
CA GLN A 448 -21.60 -9.05 12.14
C GLN A 448 -20.23 -9.10 11.45
N PRO A 449 -19.42 -8.03 11.57
CA PRO A 449 -18.12 -7.97 10.89
C PRO A 449 -17.07 -8.89 11.52
N ASN A 450 -17.09 -9.09 12.84
CA ASN A 450 -16.20 -10.03 13.54
C ASN A 450 -16.79 -10.41 14.91
N SER A 451 -17.04 -11.70 15.13
CA SER A 451 -17.64 -12.22 16.37
C SER A 451 -16.70 -12.19 17.59
N HIS A 452 -15.38 -12.02 17.40
CA HIS A 452 -14.37 -12.14 18.47
C HIS A 452 -13.72 -10.82 18.88
N ALA A 453 -13.99 -9.72 18.16
CA ALA A 453 -13.31 -8.44 18.32
C ALA A 453 -13.31 -7.86 19.75
N ALA A 454 -14.46 -7.91 20.46
CA ALA A 454 -14.57 -7.32 21.79
C ALA A 454 -13.65 -7.99 22.82
N SER A 455 -13.40 -9.29 22.62
CA SER A 455 -12.51 -10.07 23.49
C SER A 455 -11.06 -9.63 23.32
N TRP A 456 -10.65 -9.22 22.13
CA TRP A 456 -9.26 -8.85 21.85
C TRP A 456 -8.84 -7.60 22.62
N ASP A 457 -9.65 -6.55 22.55
CA ASP A 457 -9.32 -5.26 23.18
C ASP A 457 -9.33 -5.35 24.70
N GLN A 458 -10.23 -6.14 25.28
CA GLN A 458 -10.26 -6.39 26.72
C GLN A 458 -8.99 -7.11 27.19
N GLN A 459 -8.53 -8.12 26.46
CA GLN A 459 -7.35 -8.90 26.81
C GLN A 459 -6.05 -8.11 26.62
N VAL A 460 -5.92 -7.36 25.53
CA VAL A 460 -4.78 -6.45 25.28
C VAL A 460 -4.67 -5.41 26.40
N ALA A 461 -5.79 -4.75 26.75
CA ALA A 461 -5.80 -3.78 27.83
C ALA A 461 -5.47 -4.42 29.20
N SER A 462 -5.77 -5.70 29.40
CA SER A 462 -5.38 -6.43 30.62
C SER A 462 -3.88 -6.66 30.70
N VAL A 463 -3.23 -7.02 29.59
CA VAL A 463 -1.77 -7.19 29.51
C VAL A 463 -1.07 -5.87 29.77
N GLN A 464 -1.51 -4.78 29.12
CA GLN A 464 -0.90 -3.46 29.27
C GLN A 464 -1.03 -2.86 30.67
N ARG A 465 -2.04 -3.27 31.46
CA ARG A 465 -2.16 -2.88 32.87
C ARG A 465 -1.27 -3.68 33.82
N SER A 466 -0.79 -4.83 33.35
CA SER A 466 -0.04 -5.80 34.16
C SER A 466 1.47 -5.77 33.88
N ALA A 467 1.87 -5.18 32.74
CA ALA A 467 3.25 -4.80 32.40
C ALA A 467 3.58 -3.43 33.00
#